data_AF-A0A165SDR5-F1
#
_entry.id   AF-A0A165SDR5-F1
#
_cell.length_a   1.000
_cell.length_b   1.000
_cell.length_c   1.000
_cell.angle_alpha   90.00
_cell.angle_beta   90.00
_cell.angle_gamma   90.00
#
_symmetry.space_group_name_H-M   'P 1'
#
loop_
_entity.id
_entity.type
_entity.pdbx_description
1 polymer ?
#
loop_
_entity_poly.entity_id
_entity_poly.type
_entity_poly.pdbx_seq_one_letter_code
_entity_poly.pdbx_strand_id
1 'polypeptide(L)'
;MHSNLPPPPPYGAAPPSSPRPPRLGFAALPSHLLLHIVYATFPETGGIDEGKLERQRKTLYWLSTSLRLVNRALYIACTHVLRSAYLPAYQALVRAPYTSDPFPYAASPQRETAVLDRFVALKVREDVWADDSALHLARADGFADLFALAQPRSRLEDLVRGYGVRDGVVSDGKERQGEGRSVSPVPFDALSVSFSTRKAGLVLASRGGKRTIVEVPRTRDEKLEVAAKRLVKELRNCFT
;
A
#
# COMPACT_ATOMS: atom_id res chain seq x y z
N MET A 1 -54.49 -22.80 -46.12
CA MET A 1 -54.31 -23.31 -44.74
C MET A 1 -53.57 -22.25 -43.94
N HIS A 2 -54.28 -21.44 -43.15
CA HIS A 2 -53.67 -20.44 -42.26
C HIS A 2 -54.01 -20.86 -40.84
N SER A 3 -52.98 -21.26 -40.09
CA SER A 3 -53.06 -21.69 -38.71
C SER A 3 -53.21 -20.47 -37.79
N ASN A 4 -54.43 -20.26 -37.28
CA ASN A 4 -54.72 -19.34 -36.18
C ASN A 4 -54.14 -19.92 -34.88
N LEU A 5 -52.97 -19.44 -34.46
CA LEU A 5 -52.47 -19.67 -33.11
C LEU A 5 -52.90 -18.50 -32.21
N PRO A 6 -53.44 -18.77 -31.01
CA PRO A 6 -53.80 -17.71 -30.07
C PRO A 6 -52.54 -16.97 -29.57
N PRO A 7 -52.65 -15.67 -29.27
CA PRO A 7 -51.52 -14.89 -28.78
C PRO A 7 -51.02 -15.42 -27.43
N PRO A 8 -49.72 -15.31 -27.15
CA PRO A 8 -49.15 -15.77 -25.89
C PRO A 8 -49.76 -15.00 -24.70
N PRO A 9 -49.93 -15.66 -23.55
CA PRO A 9 -50.49 -15.03 -22.37
C PRO A 9 -49.60 -13.86 -21.88
N PRO A 10 -50.20 -12.82 -21.27
CA PRO A 10 -49.46 -11.68 -20.75
C PRO A 10 -48.49 -12.13 -19.64
N TYR A 11 -47.23 -11.67 -19.73
CA TYR A 11 -46.21 -11.95 -18.73
C TYR A 11 -46.65 -11.41 -17.36
N GLY A 12 -46.93 -12.31 -16.41
CA GLY A 12 -47.17 -11.93 -15.01
C GLY A 12 -45.93 -11.24 -14.43
N ALA A 13 -46.14 -10.17 -13.66
CA ALA A 13 -45.06 -9.45 -13.00
C ALA A 13 -44.22 -10.42 -12.14
N ALA A 14 -42.90 -10.41 -12.34
CA ALA A 14 -41.99 -11.23 -11.57
C ALA A 14 -42.17 -10.94 -10.07
N PRO A 15 -42.24 -11.96 -9.20
CA PRO A 15 -42.37 -11.73 -7.76
C PRO A 15 -41.19 -10.91 -7.25
N PRO A 16 -41.39 -10.08 -6.21
CA PRO A 16 -40.30 -9.32 -5.61
C PRO A 16 -39.19 -10.28 -5.20
N SER A 17 -37.99 -10.04 -5.71
CA SER A 17 -36.84 -10.90 -5.43
C SER A 17 -36.60 -10.95 -3.92
N SER A 18 -36.75 -12.13 -3.34
CA SER A 18 -36.37 -12.37 -1.95
C SER A 18 -34.92 -11.92 -1.74
N PRO A 19 -34.60 -11.21 -0.63
CA PRO A 19 -33.24 -10.75 -0.38
C PRO A 19 -32.31 -11.96 -0.36
N ARG A 20 -31.32 -11.93 -1.27
CA ARG A 20 -30.36 -13.02 -1.43
C ARG A 20 -29.62 -13.20 -0.10
N PRO A 21 -29.54 -14.42 0.47
CA PRO A 21 -28.80 -14.64 1.70
C PRO A 21 -27.34 -14.21 1.52
N PRO A 22 -26.70 -13.64 2.58
CA PRO A 22 -25.31 -13.23 2.50
C PRO A 22 -24.45 -14.42 2.10
N ARG A 23 -23.61 -14.23 1.08
CA ARG A 23 -22.74 -15.29 0.57
C ARG A 23 -21.74 -15.69 1.65
N LEU A 24 -21.91 -16.89 2.20
CA LEU A 24 -20.94 -17.49 3.12
C LEU A 24 -19.64 -17.77 2.34
N GLY A 25 -18.54 -17.19 2.79
CA GLY A 25 -17.22 -17.34 2.18
C GLY A 25 -16.14 -16.73 3.07
N PHE A 26 -14.88 -16.83 2.67
CA PHE A 26 -13.74 -16.36 3.46
C PHE A 26 -13.84 -14.88 3.90
N ALA A 27 -14.55 -14.04 3.14
CA ALA A 27 -14.77 -12.64 3.50
C ALA A 27 -15.68 -12.44 4.73
N ALA A 28 -16.48 -13.44 5.10
CA ALA A 28 -17.33 -13.43 6.28
C ALA A 28 -16.64 -13.98 7.54
N LEU A 29 -15.44 -14.54 7.41
CA LEU A 29 -14.69 -15.07 8.55
C LEU A 29 -14.04 -13.94 9.38
N PRO A 30 -14.04 -14.06 10.72
CA PRO A 30 -13.24 -13.20 11.58
C PRO A 30 -11.74 -13.23 11.23
N SER A 31 -11.05 -12.10 11.46
CA SER A 31 -9.62 -11.94 11.14
C SER A 31 -8.71 -12.95 11.84
N HIS A 32 -9.00 -13.30 13.09
CA HIS A 32 -8.21 -14.27 13.85
C HIS A 32 -8.28 -15.69 13.26
N LEU A 33 -9.44 -16.10 12.71
CA LEU A 33 -9.56 -17.39 12.03
C LEU A 33 -8.82 -17.39 10.70
N LEU A 34 -8.86 -16.29 9.96
CA LEU A 34 -8.07 -16.15 8.72
C LEU A 34 -6.57 -16.23 9.01
N LEU A 35 -6.09 -15.58 10.08
CA LEU A 35 -4.70 -15.69 10.51
C LEU A 35 -4.35 -17.13 10.89
N HIS A 36 -5.21 -17.81 11.65
CA HIS A 36 -4.98 -19.21 12.01
C HIS A 36 -4.88 -20.11 10.77
N ILE A 37 -5.76 -19.93 9.77
CA ILE A 37 -5.68 -20.65 8.49
C ILE A 37 -4.35 -20.39 7.79
N VAL A 38 -3.89 -19.13 7.75
CA VAL A 38 -2.59 -18.79 7.15
C VAL A 38 -1.44 -19.42 7.92
N TYR A 39 -1.46 -19.38 9.25
CA TYR A 39 -0.41 -19.99 10.08
C TYR A 39 -0.36 -21.52 9.93
N ALA A 40 -1.50 -22.18 9.74
CA ALA A 40 -1.55 -23.62 9.48
C ALA A 40 -0.91 -24.04 8.13
N THR A 41 -0.52 -23.09 7.27
CA THR A 41 0.23 -23.39 6.03
C THR A 41 1.74 -23.47 6.23
N PHE A 42 2.24 -23.12 7.43
CA PHE A 42 3.67 -23.18 7.74
C PHE A 42 4.07 -24.61 8.16
N PRO A 43 5.33 -25.02 7.88
CA PRO A 43 5.80 -26.36 8.25
C PRO A 43 5.89 -26.50 9.79
N GLU A 44 5.04 -27.36 10.37
CA GLU A 44 4.98 -27.63 11.81
C GLU A 44 5.91 -28.76 12.28
N THR A 45 6.64 -29.43 11.38
CA THR A 45 7.43 -30.62 11.75
C THR A 45 8.48 -30.29 12.81
N GLY A 46 8.33 -30.98 13.94
CA GLY A 46 9.22 -30.95 15.09
C GLY A 46 10.22 -32.09 14.99
N GLY A 47 11.50 -31.74 15.07
CA GLY A 47 12.60 -32.69 15.22
C GLY A 47 13.27 -33.04 13.89
N ILE A 48 14.47 -32.46 13.69
CA ILE A 48 15.45 -32.82 12.64
C ILE A 48 14.99 -32.47 11.22
N ASP A 49 14.93 -31.19 10.87
CA ASP A 49 14.61 -30.75 9.51
C ASP A 49 15.68 -29.79 8.98
N GLU A 50 16.73 -30.35 8.38
CA GLU A 50 17.49 -29.66 7.34
C GLU A 50 16.49 -29.24 6.25
N GLY A 51 16.23 -27.93 6.12
CA GLY A 51 15.25 -27.38 5.16
C GLY A 51 13.95 -26.81 5.75
N LYS A 52 13.77 -26.76 7.08
CA LYS A 52 12.60 -26.05 7.68
C LYS A 52 12.54 -24.57 7.25
N LEU A 53 13.69 -23.88 7.28
CA LEU A 53 13.79 -22.48 6.89
C LEU A 53 13.52 -22.29 5.39
N GLU A 54 14.03 -23.17 4.55
CA GLU A 54 13.78 -23.16 3.11
C GLU A 54 12.29 -23.35 2.81
N ARG A 55 11.63 -24.34 3.43
CA ARG A 55 10.19 -24.55 3.30
C ARG A 55 9.40 -23.34 3.79
N GLN A 56 9.81 -22.73 4.91
CA GLN A 56 9.20 -21.51 5.42
C GLN A 56 9.31 -20.35 4.40
N ARG A 57 10.48 -20.16 3.77
CA ARG A 57 10.68 -19.14 2.72
C ARG A 57 9.83 -19.42 1.49
N LYS A 58 9.72 -20.69 1.07
CA LYS A 58 8.82 -21.13 -0.02
C LYS A 58 7.35 -20.85 0.32
N THR A 59 6.91 -21.12 1.55
CA THR A 59 5.56 -20.74 2.01
C THR A 59 5.36 -19.22 1.95
N LEU A 60 6.29 -18.42 2.47
CA LEU A 60 6.21 -16.95 2.40
C LEU A 60 6.15 -16.44 0.95
N TYR A 61 6.91 -17.04 0.04
CA TYR A 61 6.85 -16.72 -1.40
C TYR A 61 5.51 -17.06 -2.02
N TRP A 62 4.95 -18.22 -1.69
CA TRP A 62 3.61 -18.61 -2.11
C TRP A 62 2.53 -17.67 -1.55
N LEU A 63 2.63 -17.23 -0.29
CA LEU A 63 1.72 -16.22 0.27
C LEU A 63 1.77 -14.91 -0.53
N SER A 64 2.98 -14.48 -0.92
CA SER A 64 3.24 -13.24 -1.68
C SER A 64 2.77 -13.32 -3.13
N THR A 65 2.87 -14.47 -3.79
CA THR A 65 2.59 -14.59 -5.23
C THR A 65 1.24 -15.22 -5.55
N SER A 66 0.65 -15.95 -4.61
CA SER A 66 -0.56 -16.74 -4.84
C SER A 66 -1.68 -16.41 -3.84
N LEU A 67 -1.56 -16.81 -2.56
CA LEU A 67 -2.70 -16.77 -1.63
C LEU A 67 -3.27 -15.36 -1.42
N ARG A 68 -2.40 -14.33 -1.35
CA ARG A 68 -2.84 -12.94 -1.18
C ARG A 68 -3.69 -12.40 -2.33
N LEU A 69 -3.68 -13.04 -3.50
CA LEU A 69 -4.40 -12.61 -4.70
C LEU A 69 -5.82 -13.19 -4.78
N VAL A 70 -6.19 -14.12 -3.89
CA VAL A 70 -7.47 -14.84 -3.95
C VAL A 70 -8.65 -13.95 -3.55
N ASN A 71 -8.53 -13.19 -2.46
CA ASN A 71 -9.54 -12.22 -2.04
C ASN A 71 -8.95 -11.16 -1.09
N ARG A 72 -9.70 -10.08 -0.83
CA ARG A 72 -9.26 -8.97 0.03
C ARG A 72 -8.98 -9.39 1.48
N ALA A 73 -9.73 -10.33 2.04
CA ALA A 73 -9.57 -10.75 3.43
C ALA A 73 -8.25 -11.54 3.61
N LEU A 74 -7.95 -12.45 2.68
CA LEU A 74 -6.68 -13.16 2.58
C LEU A 74 -5.53 -12.21 2.24
N TYR A 75 -5.74 -11.21 1.38
CA TYR A 75 -4.75 -10.17 1.14
C TYR A 75 -4.30 -9.51 2.46
N ILE A 76 -5.25 -9.13 3.33
CA ILE A 76 -4.95 -8.49 4.62
C ILE A 76 -4.19 -9.47 5.54
N ALA A 77 -4.68 -10.71 5.69
CA ALA A 77 -4.05 -11.71 6.55
C ALA A 77 -2.64 -12.10 6.07
N CYS A 78 -2.45 -12.39 4.79
CA CYS A 78 -1.14 -12.70 4.21
C CYS A 78 -0.19 -11.52 4.34
N THR A 79 -0.64 -10.30 4.03
CA THR A 79 0.18 -9.10 4.15
C THR A 79 0.60 -8.85 5.60
N HIS A 80 -0.27 -9.11 6.57
CA HIS A 80 0.09 -9.03 7.98
C HIS A 80 1.23 -9.99 8.33
N VAL A 81 1.09 -11.28 7.99
CA VAL A 81 2.11 -12.30 8.27
C VAL A 81 3.43 -11.96 7.57
N LEU A 82 3.38 -11.63 6.27
CA LEU A 82 4.55 -11.22 5.49
C LEU A 82 5.27 -10.01 6.10
N ARG A 83 4.53 -8.93 6.41
CA ARG A 83 5.14 -7.76 7.02
C ARG A 83 5.76 -8.08 8.37
N SER A 84 5.07 -8.83 9.23
CA SER A 84 5.61 -9.20 10.55
C SER A 84 6.89 -10.05 10.45
N ALA A 85 6.97 -10.95 9.48
CA ALA A 85 8.14 -11.81 9.28
C ALA A 85 9.36 -11.02 8.80
N TYR A 86 9.16 -10.00 7.96
CA TYR A 86 10.23 -9.23 7.33
C TYR A 86 10.51 -7.88 7.99
N LEU A 87 9.69 -7.45 8.95
CA LEU A 87 9.87 -6.16 9.63
C LEU A 87 11.24 -6.02 10.30
N PRO A 88 11.79 -7.01 11.03
CA PRO A 88 13.11 -6.87 11.63
C PRO A 88 14.22 -6.66 10.59
N ALA A 89 14.16 -7.41 9.48
CA ALA A 89 15.12 -7.27 8.38
C ALA A 89 14.99 -5.91 7.66
N TYR A 90 13.76 -5.40 7.53
CA TYR A 90 13.52 -4.07 6.99
C TYR A 90 14.11 -2.98 7.90
N GLN A 91 13.80 -3.02 9.21
CA GLN A 91 14.28 -2.04 10.20
C GLN A 91 15.81 -1.97 10.26
N ALA A 92 16.51 -3.08 10.07
CA ALA A 92 17.97 -3.11 10.02
C ALA A 92 18.58 -2.35 8.82
N LEU A 93 17.81 -2.15 7.73
CA LEU A 93 18.24 -1.49 6.51
C LEU A 93 17.68 -0.08 6.34
N VAL A 94 16.66 0.27 7.12
CA VAL A 94 16.07 1.60 7.18
C VAL A 94 17.16 2.63 7.53
N ARG A 95 17.24 3.69 6.73
CA ARG A 95 18.20 4.77 6.95
C ARG A 95 17.54 5.88 7.74
N ALA A 96 17.88 6.04 9.02
CA ALA A 96 17.56 7.27 9.73
C ALA A 96 18.27 8.46 9.03
N PRO A 97 17.62 9.62 8.84
CA PRO A 97 16.34 10.07 9.39
C PRO A 97 15.12 9.86 8.47
N TYR A 98 15.22 8.99 7.46
CA TYR A 98 14.25 8.89 6.37
C TYR A 98 13.06 7.95 6.64
N THR A 99 12.79 7.61 7.90
CA THR A 99 11.66 6.75 8.28
C THR A 99 10.52 7.57 8.88
N SER A 100 9.30 7.22 8.51
CA SER A 100 8.06 7.71 9.09
C SER A 100 7.48 6.77 10.14
N ASP A 101 8.08 5.59 10.36
CA ASP A 101 7.43 4.37 10.87
C ASP A 101 6.56 3.74 9.75
N PRO A 102 6.63 2.42 9.49
CA PRO A 102 5.67 1.74 8.61
C PRO A 102 4.36 1.33 9.31
N PHE A 103 4.27 1.41 10.64
CA PHE A 103 3.12 1.00 11.46
C PHE A 103 2.77 2.05 12.53
N PRO A 104 2.10 3.15 12.15
CA PRO A 104 1.79 4.20 13.10
C PRO A 104 0.73 3.72 14.07
N TYR A 105 0.96 3.94 15.36
CA TYR A 105 -0.02 3.68 16.41
C TYR A 105 -1.39 4.37 16.15
N ALA A 106 -1.37 5.47 15.39
CA ALA A 106 -2.55 6.28 15.07
C ALA A 106 -3.37 5.81 13.84
N ALA A 107 -3.09 4.62 13.27
CA ALA A 107 -3.78 4.08 12.09
C ALA A 107 -3.84 5.06 10.88
N SER A 108 -2.88 5.97 10.79
CA SER A 108 -2.78 6.93 9.71
C SER A 108 -2.16 6.25 8.47
N PRO A 109 -2.66 6.48 7.25
CA PRO A 109 -2.05 5.89 6.05
C PRO A 109 -0.64 6.46 5.84
N GLN A 110 0.40 5.70 6.18
CA GLN A 110 1.79 6.06 5.94
C GLN A 110 2.25 5.47 4.61
N ARG A 111 2.96 6.27 3.82
CA ARG A 111 3.46 5.81 2.53
C ARG A 111 4.68 4.90 2.66
N GLU A 112 5.37 4.93 3.80
CA GLU A 112 6.46 3.99 4.09
C GLU A 112 5.97 2.53 4.13
N THR A 113 4.71 2.26 4.50
CA THR A 113 4.13 0.91 4.43
C THR A 113 4.21 0.33 3.00
N ALA A 114 4.06 1.17 1.96
CA ALA A 114 4.22 0.72 0.57
C ALA A 114 5.69 0.44 0.20
N VAL A 115 6.65 1.08 0.88
CA VAL A 115 8.08 0.78 0.74
C VAL A 115 8.39 -0.56 1.39
N LEU A 116 7.84 -0.82 2.58
CA LEU A 116 7.91 -2.14 3.22
C LEU A 116 7.33 -3.24 2.32
N ASP A 117 6.17 -3.02 1.70
CA ASP A 117 5.56 -4.02 0.81
C ASP A 117 6.43 -4.35 -0.41
N ARG A 118 7.12 -3.34 -0.97
CA ARG A 118 8.08 -3.55 -2.06
C ARG A 118 9.33 -4.29 -1.57
N PHE A 119 9.82 -3.94 -0.39
CA PHE A 119 10.93 -4.65 0.25
C PHE A 119 10.60 -6.12 0.46
N VAL A 120 9.43 -6.44 1.02
CA VAL A 120 8.93 -7.80 1.19
C VAL A 120 8.89 -8.53 -0.15
N ALA A 121 8.30 -7.92 -1.18
CA ALA A 121 8.20 -8.55 -2.49
C ALA A 121 9.56 -8.91 -3.10
N LEU A 122 10.57 -8.04 -2.95
CA LEU A 122 11.93 -8.33 -3.38
C LEU A 122 12.59 -9.38 -2.50
N LYS A 123 12.56 -9.19 -1.18
CA LYS A 123 13.29 -10.02 -0.22
C LYS A 123 12.83 -11.47 -0.22
N VAL A 124 11.51 -11.70 -0.25
CA VAL A 124 10.93 -13.05 -0.32
C VAL A 124 11.40 -13.79 -1.58
N ARG A 125 11.51 -13.08 -2.71
CA ARG A 125 11.99 -13.67 -3.96
C ARG A 125 13.49 -13.98 -3.90
N GLU A 126 14.29 -13.05 -3.39
CA GLU A 126 15.73 -13.25 -3.22
C GLU A 126 16.05 -14.41 -2.27
N ASP A 127 15.28 -14.56 -1.18
CA ASP A 127 15.46 -15.64 -0.22
C ASP A 127 15.22 -17.03 -0.87
N VAL A 128 14.16 -17.18 -1.67
CA VAL A 128 13.88 -18.44 -2.36
C VAL A 128 14.91 -18.74 -3.46
N TRP A 129 15.33 -17.73 -4.22
CA TRP A 129 16.35 -17.94 -5.26
C TRP A 129 17.72 -18.28 -4.70
N ALA A 130 18.08 -17.72 -3.55
CA ALA A 130 19.31 -18.08 -2.85
C ALA A 130 19.31 -19.55 -2.39
N ASP A 131 18.13 -20.08 -2.02
CA ASP A 131 17.97 -21.48 -1.63
C ASP A 131 17.99 -22.41 -2.87
N ASP A 132 17.33 -22.03 -3.96
CA ASP A 132 17.22 -22.87 -5.16
C ASP A 132 18.51 -22.90 -6.02
N SER A 133 19.39 -21.90 -5.90
CA SER A 133 20.61 -21.84 -6.71
C SER A 133 21.81 -21.23 -5.98
N ALA A 134 22.87 -22.02 -5.80
CA ALA A 134 24.17 -21.55 -5.29
C ALA A 134 24.87 -20.54 -6.24
N LEU A 135 24.42 -20.43 -7.49
CA LEU A 135 24.93 -19.46 -8.47
C LEU A 135 24.13 -18.15 -8.48
N HIS A 136 23.12 -18.00 -7.61
CA HIS A 136 22.32 -16.79 -7.52
C HIS A 136 23.18 -15.60 -7.05
N LEU A 137 23.43 -14.67 -7.97
CA LEU A 137 24.09 -13.39 -7.66
C LEU A 137 23.00 -12.40 -7.22
N ALA A 138 22.86 -12.20 -5.92
CA ALA A 138 21.91 -11.27 -5.35
C ALA A 138 22.06 -9.89 -6.02
N ARG A 139 20.94 -9.32 -6.50
CA ARG A 139 20.94 -7.99 -7.12
C ARG A 139 21.05 -6.93 -6.03
N ALA A 140 22.28 -6.56 -5.66
CA ALA A 140 22.56 -5.53 -4.66
C ALA A 140 21.84 -4.20 -4.95
N ASP A 141 21.62 -3.88 -6.23
CA ASP A 141 21.00 -2.63 -6.66
C ASP A 141 19.50 -2.52 -6.32
N GLY A 142 18.79 -3.65 -6.24
CA GLY A 142 17.34 -3.66 -6.03
C GLY A 142 16.92 -3.07 -4.67
N PHE A 143 17.73 -3.31 -3.65
CA PHE A 143 17.52 -2.72 -2.32
C PHE A 143 18.07 -1.29 -2.23
N ALA A 144 19.14 -0.98 -2.96
CA ALA A 144 19.74 0.35 -2.96
C ALA A 144 18.72 1.42 -3.37
N ASP A 145 17.97 1.19 -4.46
CA ASP A 145 16.94 2.12 -4.93
C ASP A 145 15.79 2.30 -3.94
N LEU A 146 15.41 1.24 -3.23
CA LEU A 146 14.34 1.32 -2.21
C LEU A 146 14.74 2.28 -1.08
N PHE A 147 15.95 2.17 -0.55
CA PHE A 147 16.38 2.98 0.60
C PHE A 147 16.98 4.34 0.21
N ALA A 148 17.52 4.48 -1.01
CA ALA A 148 18.07 5.74 -1.49
C ALA A 148 17.02 6.67 -2.10
N LEU A 149 15.96 6.11 -2.71
CA LEU A 149 14.93 6.90 -3.41
C LEU A 149 13.54 6.71 -2.82
N ALA A 150 13.04 5.47 -2.74
CA ALA A 150 11.64 5.23 -2.39
C ALA A 150 11.33 5.60 -0.93
N GLN A 151 12.23 5.26 0.01
CA GLN A 151 12.08 5.60 1.42
C GLN A 151 12.10 7.13 1.64
N PRO A 152 13.13 7.90 1.23
CA PRO A 152 13.13 9.36 1.38
C PRO A 152 11.93 10.04 0.70
N ARG A 153 11.51 9.52 -0.46
CA ARG A 153 10.30 10.02 -1.14
C ARG A 153 9.05 9.79 -0.29
N SER A 154 8.85 8.59 0.23
CA SER A 154 7.69 8.27 1.08
C SER A 154 7.67 9.12 2.35
N ARG A 155 8.83 9.32 2.99
CA ARG A 155 8.99 10.21 4.14
C ARG A 155 8.62 11.65 3.81
N LEU A 156 9.04 12.14 2.66
CA LEU A 156 8.69 13.49 2.21
C LEU A 156 7.18 13.64 1.98
N GLU A 157 6.52 12.62 1.42
CA GLU A 157 5.06 12.60 1.27
C GLU A 157 4.34 12.66 2.63
N ASP A 158 4.79 11.88 3.61
CA ASP A 158 4.21 11.88 4.96
C ASP A 158 4.46 13.21 5.70
N LEU A 159 5.63 13.83 5.51
CA LEU A 159 5.93 15.16 6.05
C LEU A 159 5.03 16.24 5.42
N VAL A 160 4.82 16.18 4.10
CA VAL A 160 3.91 17.09 3.39
C VAL A 160 2.48 16.93 3.92
N ARG A 161 2.03 15.72 4.19
CA ARG A 161 0.74 15.48 4.85
C ARG A 161 0.69 16.15 6.22
N GLY A 162 1.67 15.89 7.08
CA GLY A 162 1.71 16.42 8.45
C GLY A 162 1.71 17.95 8.50
N TYR A 163 2.51 18.61 7.65
CA TYR A 163 2.55 20.07 7.56
C TYR A 163 1.32 20.63 6.82
N GLY A 164 0.88 20.00 5.74
CA GLY A 164 -0.25 20.46 4.92
C GLY A 164 -1.59 20.37 5.61
N VAL A 165 -1.82 19.33 6.42
CA VAL A 165 -3.03 19.20 7.27
C VAL A 165 -3.04 20.27 8.35
N ARG A 166 -1.88 20.56 8.97
CA ARG A 166 -1.73 21.63 9.96
C ARG A 166 -2.04 23.00 9.39
N ASP A 167 -1.56 23.27 8.18
CA ASP A 167 -1.77 24.54 7.47
C ASP A 167 -3.15 24.61 6.77
N GLY A 168 -3.91 23.52 6.77
CA GLY A 168 -5.25 23.45 6.19
C GLY A 168 -5.31 23.38 4.67
N VAL A 169 -4.20 23.09 4.00
CA VAL A 169 -4.10 22.98 2.53
C VAL A 169 -4.25 21.54 2.02
N VAL A 170 -4.07 20.55 2.89
CA VAL A 170 -4.25 19.11 2.59
C VAL A 170 -5.34 18.51 3.48
N SER A 171 -6.18 17.64 2.93
CA SER A 171 -7.22 16.90 3.65
C SER A 171 -6.94 15.39 3.69
N ASP A 172 -7.27 14.77 4.81
CA ASP A 172 -7.04 13.34 5.09
C ASP A 172 -8.21 12.43 4.67
N GLY A 173 -9.09 12.90 3.79
CA GLY A 173 -10.28 12.16 3.35
C GLY A 173 -11.39 12.02 4.41
N LYS A 174 -11.15 12.43 5.66
CA LYS A 174 -12.22 12.71 6.64
C LYS A 174 -12.73 14.12 6.38
N GLU A 175 -13.86 14.25 5.70
CA GLU A 175 -14.56 15.53 5.54
C GLU A 175 -14.73 16.19 6.91
N ARG A 176 -13.98 17.25 7.16
CA ARG A 176 -14.41 18.26 8.12
C ARG A 176 -15.19 19.28 7.30
N GLN A 177 -16.51 19.18 7.33
CA GLN A 177 -17.39 20.28 6.95
C GLN A 177 -17.13 21.43 7.94
N GLY A 178 -16.09 22.21 7.65
CA GLY A 178 -15.84 23.48 8.30
C GLY A 178 -16.38 24.56 7.37
N GLU A 179 -17.60 25.01 7.63
CA GLU A 179 -18.14 26.23 7.05
C GLU A 179 -17.18 27.39 7.37
N GLY A 180 -16.63 28.06 6.34
CA GLY A 180 -15.89 29.31 6.50
C GLY A 180 -14.44 29.36 5.99
N ARG A 181 -13.91 28.35 5.28
CA ARG A 181 -12.59 28.47 4.61
C ARG A 181 -12.73 28.75 3.11
N SER A 182 -12.08 29.81 2.63
CA SER A 182 -12.04 30.24 1.23
C SER A 182 -11.27 29.29 0.30
N VAL A 183 -10.50 28.34 0.83
CA VAL A 183 -9.68 27.40 0.07
C VAL A 183 -10.13 25.97 0.34
N SER A 184 -10.55 25.25 -0.71
CA SER A 184 -10.83 23.83 -0.63
C SER A 184 -9.52 23.02 -0.49
N PRO A 185 -9.32 22.28 0.60
CA PRO A 185 -8.07 21.53 0.81
C PRO A 185 -7.93 20.37 -0.18
N VAL A 186 -6.70 20.11 -0.63
CA VAL A 186 -6.40 19.04 -1.59
C VAL A 186 -6.38 17.67 -0.88
N PRO A 187 -7.10 16.65 -1.38
CA PRO A 187 -7.07 15.31 -0.80
C PRO A 187 -5.67 14.69 -0.85
N PHE A 188 -5.17 14.17 0.27
CA PHE A 188 -3.85 13.55 0.36
C PHE A 188 -3.68 12.34 -0.58
N ASP A 189 -4.75 11.57 -0.78
CA ASP A 189 -4.74 10.41 -1.69
C ASP A 189 -4.51 10.80 -3.16
N ALA A 190 -4.87 12.02 -3.54
CA ALA A 190 -4.62 12.56 -4.87
C ALA A 190 -3.21 13.12 -5.03
N LEU A 191 -2.47 13.34 -3.94
CA LEU A 191 -1.12 13.90 -3.96
C LEU A 191 -0.05 12.80 -4.08
N SER A 192 1.06 13.14 -4.70
CA SER A 192 2.28 12.33 -4.68
C SER A 192 3.50 13.23 -4.82
N VAL A 193 4.67 12.75 -4.43
CA VAL A 193 5.91 13.52 -4.55
C VAL A 193 6.77 12.98 -5.69
N SER A 194 7.16 13.87 -6.59
CA SER A 194 8.31 13.67 -7.46
C SER A 194 9.57 14.02 -6.68
N PHE A 195 10.53 13.10 -6.59
CA PHE A 195 11.72 13.24 -5.75
C PHE A 195 12.97 12.96 -6.56
N SER A 196 13.90 13.90 -6.52
CA SER A 196 15.23 13.78 -7.13
C SER A 196 16.30 14.43 -6.23
N THR A 197 17.55 14.31 -6.65
CA THR A 197 18.69 14.94 -5.96
C THR A 197 18.68 16.47 -6.05
N ARG A 198 18.06 17.03 -7.09
CA ARG A 198 18.07 18.47 -7.39
C ARG A 198 16.75 19.17 -7.13
N LYS A 199 15.66 18.41 -7.05
CA LYS A 199 14.29 18.94 -7.02
C LYS A 199 13.35 18.02 -6.27
N ALA A 200 12.35 18.61 -5.64
CA ALA A 200 11.18 17.93 -5.12
C ALA A 200 9.93 18.63 -5.67
N GLY A 201 8.92 17.87 -6.05
CA GLY A 201 7.67 18.43 -6.57
C GLY A 201 6.44 17.70 -6.07
N LEU A 202 5.33 18.42 -5.94
CA LEU A 202 4.02 17.85 -5.67
C LEU A 202 3.30 17.60 -6.97
N VAL A 203 2.82 16.37 -7.12
CA VAL A 203 2.10 15.88 -8.29
C VAL A 203 0.68 15.55 -7.86
N LEU A 204 -0.29 16.18 -8.52
CA LEU A 204 -1.71 15.92 -8.31
C LEU A 204 -2.20 14.92 -9.36
N ALA A 205 -2.79 13.82 -8.91
CA ALA A 205 -3.54 12.89 -9.73
C ALA A 205 -4.98 13.40 -9.87
N SER A 206 -5.42 13.60 -11.11
CA SER A 206 -6.81 13.91 -11.46
C SER A 206 -7.30 12.93 -12.52
N ARG A 207 -8.62 12.93 -12.80
CA ARG A 207 -9.23 12.05 -13.82
C ARG A 207 -8.58 12.19 -15.20
N GLY A 208 -7.96 13.33 -15.50
CA GLY A 208 -7.25 13.61 -16.76
C GLY A 208 -5.75 13.32 -16.75
N GLY A 209 -5.19 12.74 -15.67
CA GLY A 209 -3.77 12.40 -15.57
C GLY A 209 -3.06 13.02 -14.36
N LYS A 210 -1.73 12.93 -14.36
CA LYS A 210 -0.85 13.43 -13.30
C LYS A 210 -0.20 14.73 -13.75
N ARG A 211 -0.30 15.79 -12.95
CA ARG A 211 0.37 17.07 -13.21
C ARG A 211 1.16 17.53 -12.00
N THR A 212 2.35 18.07 -12.22
CA THR A 212 3.12 18.75 -11.18
C THR A 212 2.48 20.10 -10.89
N ILE A 213 2.11 20.35 -9.64
CA ILE A 213 1.45 21.60 -9.21
C ILE A 213 2.43 22.54 -8.50
N VAL A 214 3.46 22.00 -7.85
CA VAL A 214 4.47 22.75 -7.12
C VAL A 214 5.81 22.05 -7.33
N GLU A 215 6.87 22.81 -7.53
CA GLU A 215 8.24 22.29 -7.63
C GLU A 215 9.19 23.22 -6.87
N VAL A 216 10.07 22.66 -6.06
CA VAL A 216 11.09 23.40 -5.32
C VAL A 216 12.48 22.82 -5.58
N PRO A 217 13.52 23.67 -5.65
CA PRO A 217 14.89 23.21 -5.75
C PRO A 217 15.32 22.57 -4.43
N ARG A 218 16.07 21.49 -4.53
CA ARG A 218 16.61 20.72 -3.40
C ARG A 218 18.11 20.51 -3.59
N THR A 219 18.86 20.59 -2.51
CA THR A 219 20.26 20.14 -2.47
C THR A 219 20.33 18.74 -1.85
N ARG A 220 21.38 17.98 -2.20
CA ARG A 220 21.52 16.59 -1.77
C ARG A 220 21.50 16.43 -0.24
N ASP A 221 22.13 17.36 0.46
CA ASP A 221 22.32 17.32 1.92
C ASP A 221 21.22 18.06 2.69
N GLU A 222 20.18 18.52 1.98
CA GLU A 222 19.05 19.18 2.60
C GLU A 222 18.16 18.21 3.39
N LYS A 223 17.80 18.60 4.61
CA LYS A 223 16.80 17.91 5.43
C LYS A 223 15.43 17.89 4.74
N LEU A 224 14.77 16.73 4.75
CA LEU A 224 13.46 16.56 4.09
C LEU A 224 12.38 17.48 4.68
N GLU A 225 12.47 17.81 5.95
CA GLU A 225 11.54 18.72 6.63
C GLU A 225 11.57 20.13 6.02
N VAL A 226 12.75 20.60 5.57
CA VAL A 226 12.89 21.92 4.94
C VAL A 226 12.25 21.91 3.56
N ALA A 227 12.52 20.88 2.76
CA ALA A 227 11.86 20.68 1.47
C ALA A 227 10.33 20.56 1.61
N ALA A 228 9.84 19.79 2.58
CA ALA A 228 8.41 19.61 2.84
C ALA A 228 7.71 20.93 3.19
N LYS A 229 8.30 21.72 4.08
CA LYS A 229 7.76 23.04 4.46
C LYS A 229 7.71 24.00 3.26
N ARG A 230 8.74 23.99 2.40
CA ARG A 230 8.75 24.81 1.18
C ARG A 230 7.67 24.37 0.19
N LEU A 231 7.50 23.06 -0.02
CA LEU A 231 6.41 22.54 -0.86
C LEU A 231 5.02 22.95 -0.34
N VAL A 232 4.77 22.85 0.97
CA VAL A 232 3.48 23.25 1.58
C VAL A 232 3.25 24.76 1.50
N LYS A 233 4.31 25.56 1.71
CA LYS A 233 4.24 27.03 1.56
C LYS A 233 3.87 27.43 0.14
N GLU A 234 4.55 26.87 -0.86
CA GLU A 234 4.25 27.16 -2.27
C GLU A 234 2.85 26.66 -2.66
N LEU A 235 2.44 25.49 -2.16
CA LEU A 235 1.07 24.98 -2.38
C LEU A 235 0.02 25.96 -1.85
N ARG A 236 0.25 26.56 -0.69
CA ARG A 236 -0.64 27.58 -0.12
C ARG A 236 -0.72 28.82 -1.02
N ASN A 237 0.41 29.28 -1.54
CA ASN A 237 0.47 30.43 -2.44
C ASN A 237 -0.30 30.20 -3.75
N CYS A 238 -0.45 28.95 -4.20
CA CYS A 238 -1.23 28.63 -5.40
C CYS A 238 -2.76 28.78 -5.22
N PHE A 239 -3.25 28.85 -3.98
CA PHE A 239 -4.68 28.90 -3.66
C PHE A 239 -5.14 30.23 -3.04
N THR A 240 -4.22 31.17 -2.79
CA THR A 240 -4.49 32.54 -2.34
C THR A 240 -4.44 33.49 -3.52
#